data_AF-A0A2V7TX12-F1
#
_entry.id   AF-A0A2V7TX12-F1
#
_cell.length_a   1.000
_cell.length_b   1.000
_cell.length_c   1.000
_cell.angle_alpha   90.00
_cell.angle_beta   90.00
_cell.angle_gamma   90.00
#
_symmetry.space_group_name_H-M   'P 1'
#
loop_
_entity.id
_entity.type
_entity.pdbx_description
1 polymer ?
#
loop_
_entity_poly.entity_id
_entity_poly.type
_entity_poly.pdbx_seq_one_letter_code
_entity_poly.pdbx_strand_id
1 'polypeptide(L)'
;VSARTPDDKSFRGAVLLHSGTYNVSRTITIAASGVVLRGSGGNDQGEAETVINMTGDPFLFLRIAGSGSWQTLGDPASMTEAYVPSGSTSFNVSDASIFNVGDTVLVRRPVTAAWIHLLGMDTLVRNGQAQTWISAGSLVNIDRVIAAINGNQVTLDVPLTDSFDSQFLNPPGGTVVKYAFPGRISQVGVEHLTVIAHPVNVDITEPQYTGLSMSAVIDAWIQDVTFQDTQNTVTISSTVKQTTFDRVSVKHTVAHTGDGPADFASSGTQLLASGCSVTGRGNTWAAVTQSRVTMP
;
A
#
# COMPACT_ATOMS: atom_id res chain seq x y z
N VAL A 1 21.02 14.10 -1.60
CA VAL A 1 19.86 14.44 -2.45
C VAL A 1 18.72 15.05 -1.64
N SER A 2 18.29 14.44 -0.53
CA SER A 2 17.18 14.93 0.31
C SER A 2 17.30 16.38 0.82
N ALA A 3 18.52 16.91 0.94
CA ALA A 3 18.78 18.29 1.37
C ALA A 3 18.66 19.35 0.24
N ARG A 4 18.50 18.92 -1.03
CA ARG A 4 18.35 19.86 -2.15
C ARG A 4 16.96 20.48 -2.14
N THR A 5 16.84 21.72 -2.60
CA THR A 5 15.54 22.35 -2.89
C THR A 5 14.86 21.57 -4.02
N PRO A 6 13.55 21.25 -3.91
CA PRO A 6 12.81 20.67 -5.01
C PRO A 6 12.76 21.59 -6.23
N ASP A 7 12.67 21.01 -7.43
CA ASP A 7 12.39 21.71 -8.68
C ASP A 7 10.89 22.08 -8.82
N ASP A 8 10.51 22.63 -9.97
CA ASP A 8 9.14 23.03 -10.30
C ASP A 8 8.13 21.87 -10.33
N LYS A 9 8.63 20.63 -10.47
CA LYS A 9 7.86 19.38 -10.42
C LYS A 9 7.97 18.68 -9.07
N SER A 10 8.50 19.37 -8.05
CA SER A 10 8.69 18.85 -6.69
C SER A 10 9.74 17.74 -6.55
N PHE A 11 10.63 17.57 -7.52
CA PHE A 11 11.77 16.65 -7.42
C PHE A 11 13.01 17.33 -6.84
N ARG A 12 13.64 16.69 -5.84
CA ARG A 12 14.97 17.04 -5.32
C ARG A 12 16.10 16.40 -6.14
N GLY A 13 15.76 15.37 -6.91
CA GLY A 13 16.63 14.67 -7.84
C GLY A 13 16.79 13.19 -7.52
N ALA A 14 17.67 12.54 -8.28
CA ALA A 14 17.97 11.12 -8.14
C ALA A 14 19.33 10.87 -7.47
N VAL A 15 19.41 9.80 -6.69
CA VAL A 15 20.67 9.10 -6.43
C VAL A 15 20.84 8.13 -7.59
N LEU A 16 21.72 8.49 -8.54
CA LEU A 16 22.05 7.65 -9.69
C LEU A 16 23.20 6.71 -9.33
N LEU A 17 22.96 5.42 -9.44
CA LEU A 17 23.96 4.37 -9.37
C LEU A 17 24.33 3.98 -10.80
N HIS A 18 25.62 4.04 -11.11
CA HIS A 18 26.15 3.48 -12.35
C HIS A 18 26.13 1.95 -12.29
N SER A 19 26.20 1.31 -13.45
CA SER A 19 26.36 -0.13 -13.59
C SER A 19 27.41 -0.70 -12.64
N GLY A 20 27.09 -1.81 -11.97
CA GLY A 20 27.99 -2.45 -11.01
C GLY A 20 27.27 -3.03 -9.81
N THR A 21 28.03 -3.72 -8.96
CA THR A 21 27.51 -4.34 -7.74
C THR A 21 27.79 -3.49 -6.51
N TYR A 22 26.75 -3.17 -5.75
CA TYR A 22 26.80 -2.40 -4.51
C TYR A 22 26.41 -3.29 -3.34
N ASN A 23 27.35 -3.56 -2.45
CA ASN A 23 27.07 -4.32 -1.23
C ASN A 23 26.37 -3.43 -0.20
N VAL A 24 25.24 -3.89 0.31
CA VAL A 24 24.47 -3.23 1.37
C VAL A 24 24.25 -4.20 2.51
N SER A 25 24.51 -3.75 3.73
CA SER A 25 24.37 -4.57 4.93
C SER A 25 23.29 -4.07 5.90
N ARG A 26 22.51 -3.07 5.47
CA ARG A 26 21.45 -2.43 6.25
C ARG A 26 20.46 -1.70 5.35
N THR A 27 19.28 -1.44 5.88
CA THR A 27 18.21 -0.73 5.20
C THR A 27 18.61 0.65 4.72
N ILE A 28 18.29 0.96 3.47
CA ILE A 28 18.32 2.31 2.89
C ILE A 28 16.96 2.96 3.12
N THR A 29 16.94 4.23 3.52
CA THR A 29 15.70 4.96 3.78
C THR A 29 15.54 6.19 2.89
N ILE A 30 14.39 6.30 2.23
CA ILE A 30 13.90 7.51 1.58
C ILE A 30 12.78 8.10 2.45
N ALA A 31 13.03 9.24 3.09
CA ALA A 31 12.10 9.89 4.01
C ALA A 31 11.73 11.32 3.60
N ALA A 32 12.09 11.75 2.40
CA ALA A 32 11.82 13.09 1.89
C ALA A 32 11.16 12.99 0.51
N SER A 33 10.20 13.89 0.24
CA SER A 33 9.59 14.03 -1.08
C SER A 33 10.61 14.38 -2.16
N GLY A 34 10.33 13.97 -3.39
CA GLY A 34 11.12 14.34 -4.57
C GLY A 34 12.42 13.54 -4.74
N VAL A 35 12.60 12.42 -4.03
CA VAL A 35 13.84 11.64 -4.05
C VAL A 35 13.62 10.33 -4.80
N VAL A 36 14.50 10.07 -5.77
CA VAL A 36 14.49 8.84 -6.57
C VAL A 36 15.79 8.06 -6.35
N LEU A 37 15.70 6.74 -6.16
CA LEU A 37 16.84 5.83 -6.26
C LEU A 37 16.85 5.20 -7.65
N ARG A 38 17.87 5.48 -8.45
CA ARG A 38 17.93 5.08 -9.86
C ARG A 38 19.20 4.27 -10.11
N GLY A 39 19.07 3.07 -10.66
CA GLY A 39 20.18 2.36 -11.27
C GLY A 39 20.35 2.66 -12.76
N SER A 40 21.30 1.97 -13.37
CA SER A 40 21.67 2.05 -14.78
C SER A 40 21.83 0.64 -15.38
N GLY A 41 21.70 0.52 -16.71
CA GLY A 41 21.81 -0.75 -17.44
C GLY A 41 20.51 -1.58 -17.43
N GLY A 42 20.55 -2.79 -18.01
CA GLY A 42 19.43 -3.75 -17.96
C GLY A 42 18.29 -3.56 -18.99
N ASN A 43 18.34 -2.52 -19.83
CA ASN A 43 17.32 -2.18 -20.83
C ASN A 43 17.62 -2.72 -22.25
N ASP A 44 18.04 -3.99 -22.35
CA ASP A 44 18.35 -4.69 -23.62
C ASP A 44 19.51 -4.10 -24.46
N GLN A 45 20.30 -3.17 -23.93
CA GLN A 45 21.42 -2.51 -24.64
C GLN A 45 22.80 -3.13 -24.36
N GLY A 46 22.87 -4.28 -23.67
CA GLY A 46 24.12 -4.98 -23.40
C GLY A 46 25.02 -4.31 -22.35
N GLU A 47 24.55 -3.25 -21.69
CA GLU A 47 25.24 -2.64 -20.54
C GLU A 47 25.05 -3.48 -19.28
N ALA A 48 26.09 -3.56 -18.47
CA ALA A 48 26.01 -4.21 -17.16
C ALA A 48 24.96 -3.51 -16.29
N GLU A 49 24.14 -4.29 -15.61
CA GLU A 49 23.08 -3.80 -14.75
C GLU A 49 23.61 -3.28 -13.39
N THR A 50 22.85 -2.41 -12.75
CA THR A 50 23.02 -2.06 -11.34
C THR A 50 22.48 -3.15 -10.43
N VAL A 51 23.38 -3.81 -9.71
CA VAL A 51 23.04 -4.88 -8.76
C VAL A 51 23.26 -4.39 -7.34
N ILE A 52 22.21 -4.45 -6.53
CA ILE A 52 22.28 -4.32 -5.08
C ILE A 52 22.45 -5.73 -4.50
N ASN A 53 23.55 -5.97 -3.81
CA ASN A 53 23.83 -7.24 -3.16
C ASN A 53 23.65 -7.10 -1.64
N MET A 54 22.70 -7.83 -1.06
CA MET A 54 22.40 -7.78 0.37
C MET A 54 23.36 -8.69 1.14
N THR A 55 24.29 -8.11 1.89
CA THR A 55 25.39 -8.84 2.55
C THR A 55 25.32 -8.86 4.08
N GLY A 56 24.30 -8.24 4.69
CA GLY A 56 24.06 -8.30 6.13
C GLY A 56 23.17 -9.47 6.53
N ASP A 57 22.97 -9.69 7.84
CA ASP A 57 21.92 -10.59 8.35
C ASP A 57 20.53 -10.14 7.85
N PRO A 58 19.55 -11.06 7.70
CA PRO A 58 18.24 -10.76 7.10
C PRO A 58 17.63 -9.40 7.50
N PHE A 59 17.39 -8.55 6.50
CA PHE A 59 16.93 -7.17 6.69
C PHE A 59 16.05 -6.69 5.52
N LEU A 60 15.40 -5.54 5.70
CA LEU A 60 14.71 -4.81 4.63
C LEU A 60 15.70 -4.03 3.78
N PHE A 61 15.74 -4.22 2.46
CA PHE A 61 16.59 -3.41 1.58
C PHE A 61 16.18 -1.93 1.56
N LEU A 62 14.96 -1.61 1.13
CA LEU A 62 14.52 -0.22 0.93
C LEU A 62 13.26 0.13 1.74
N ARG A 63 13.35 1.19 2.54
CA ARG A 63 12.22 1.79 3.24
C ARG A 63 11.91 3.16 2.64
N ILE A 64 10.72 3.32 2.07
CA ILE A 64 10.22 4.62 1.59
C ILE A 64 9.11 5.06 2.54
N ALA A 65 9.42 5.98 3.46
CA ALA A 65 8.53 6.28 4.57
C ALA A 65 8.46 7.78 4.89
N GLY A 66 7.26 8.34 4.76
CA GLY A 66 6.90 9.57 5.45
C GLY A 66 6.72 9.34 6.96
N SER A 67 6.60 10.42 7.72
CA SER A 67 6.42 10.37 9.19
C SER A 67 4.96 10.53 9.62
N GLY A 68 4.07 10.85 8.69
CA GLY A 68 2.69 11.23 8.98
C GLY A 68 1.72 10.07 9.14
N SER A 69 0.52 10.41 9.60
CA SER A 69 -0.69 9.59 9.50
C SER A 69 -1.89 10.50 9.26
N TRP A 70 -3.06 9.93 9.03
CA TRP A 70 -4.29 10.70 8.91
C TRP A 70 -4.59 11.45 10.22
N GLN A 71 -4.80 12.76 10.11
CA GLN A 71 -5.27 13.61 11.20
C GLN A 71 -6.66 14.14 10.83
N THR A 72 -7.70 13.66 11.50
CA THR A 72 -9.07 14.11 11.23
C THR A 72 -9.27 15.57 11.60
N LEU A 73 -10.00 16.28 10.76
CA LEU A 73 -10.33 17.69 10.94
C LEU A 73 -11.85 17.83 11.10
N GLY A 74 -12.28 18.30 12.27
CA GLY A 74 -13.69 18.49 12.59
C GLY A 74 -14.46 17.19 12.82
N ASP A 75 -15.78 17.32 12.87
CA ASP A 75 -16.70 16.21 13.13
C ASP A 75 -17.02 15.42 11.84
N PRO A 76 -17.29 14.11 11.95
CA PRO A 76 -17.77 13.33 10.82
C PRO A 76 -19.21 13.67 10.45
N ALA A 77 -19.55 13.60 9.16
CA ALA A 77 -20.92 13.54 8.69
C ALA A 77 -21.33 12.10 8.41
N SER A 78 -22.55 11.69 8.81
CA SER A 78 -23.04 10.34 8.60
C SER A 78 -23.68 10.19 7.22
N MET A 79 -23.51 9.04 6.57
CA MET A 79 -24.31 8.65 5.42
C MET A 79 -25.78 8.53 5.83
N THR A 80 -26.69 8.93 4.95
CA THR A 80 -28.13 8.98 5.25
C THR A 80 -28.94 7.90 4.55
N GLU A 81 -28.39 7.29 3.49
CA GLU A 81 -29.00 6.18 2.80
C GLU A 81 -29.05 4.92 3.67
N ALA A 82 -30.12 4.15 3.52
CA ALA A 82 -30.19 2.81 4.10
C ALA A 82 -29.15 1.86 3.48
N TYR A 83 -28.81 2.07 2.21
CA TYR A 83 -27.85 1.25 1.47
C TYR A 83 -27.09 2.08 0.43
N VAL A 84 -25.76 2.02 0.46
CA VAL A 84 -24.86 2.55 -0.59
C VAL A 84 -24.15 1.36 -1.26
N PRO A 85 -24.39 1.08 -2.55
CA PRO A 85 -23.73 -0.03 -3.26
C PRO A 85 -22.21 0.15 -3.39
N SER A 86 -21.49 -0.97 -3.50
CA SER A 86 -20.12 -0.96 -4.04
C SER A 86 -20.13 -0.40 -5.46
N GLY A 87 -19.08 0.34 -5.83
CA GLY A 87 -18.98 1.07 -7.10
C GLY A 87 -19.67 2.43 -7.09
N SER A 88 -20.32 2.85 -5.99
CA SER A 88 -20.93 4.17 -5.89
C SER A 88 -19.86 5.27 -5.83
N THR A 89 -20.05 6.33 -6.60
CA THR A 89 -19.25 7.57 -6.54
C THR A 89 -19.94 8.67 -5.78
N SER A 90 -21.26 8.57 -5.53
CA SER A 90 -22.04 9.61 -4.84
C SER A 90 -22.98 9.02 -3.80
N PHE A 91 -23.20 9.76 -2.72
CA PHE A 91 -24.15 9.44 -1.63
C PHE A 91 -24.45 10.71 -0.83
N ASN A 92 -25.51 10.70 -0.03
CA ASN A 92 -25.94 11.83 0.80
C ASN A 92 -25.37 11.70 2.21
N VAL A 93 -24.90 12.82 2.74
CA VAL A 93 -24.47 12.94 4.13
C VAL A 93 -25.43 13.80 4.94
N SER A 94 -25.38 13.69 6.27
CA SER A 94 -26.23 14.45 7.19
C SER A 94 -26.03 15.96 7.05
N ASP A 95 -24.80 16.39 6.78
CA ASP A 95 -24.42 17.78 6.54
C ASP A 95 -23.22 17.84 5.61
N ALA A 96 -23.40 18.33 4.37
CA ALA A 96 -22.31 18.51 3.43
C ALA A 96 -21.64 19.88 3.52
N SER A 97 -22.18 20.82 4.31
CA SER A 97 -21.64 22.19 4.42
C SER A 97 -20.26 22.26 5.08
N ILE A 98 -19.85 21.19 5.77
CA ILE A 98 -18.53 21.03 6.38
C ILE A 98 -17.43 20.65 5.37
N PHE A 99 -17.81 20.29 4.14
CA PHE A 99 -16.91 19.90 3.07
C PHE A 99 -16.84 20.94 1.96
N ASN A 100 -15.72 20.94 1.24
CA ASN A 100 -15.51 21.67 0.01
C ASN A 100 -15.03 20.70 -1.08
N VAL A 101 -15.28 21.03 -2.34
CA VAL A 101 -14.66 20.33 -3.47
C VAL A 101 -13.13 20.45 -3.37
N GLY A 102 -12.44 19.33 -3.52
CA GLY A 102 -10.99 19.20 -3.33
C GLY A 102 -10.56 18.78 -1.93
N ASP A 103 -11.46 18.73 -0.94
CA ASP A 103 -11.13 18.22 0.39
C ASP A 103 -10.75 16.74 0.34
N THR A 104 -9.66 16.38 1.02
CA THR A 104 -9.32 15.00 1.32
C THR A 104 -10.14 14.49 2.50
N VAL A 105 -10.80 13.34 2.31
CA VAL A 105 -11.70 12.73 3.28
C VAL A 105 -11.40 11.26 3.51
N LEU A 106 -11.67 10.80 4.74
CA LEU A 106 -11.78 9.39 5.06
C LEU A 106 -13.26 9.03 5.05
N VAL A 107 -13.66 8.15 4.13
CA VAL A 107 -14.92 7.42 4.27
C VAL A 107 -14.67 6.24 5.19
N ARG A 108 -15.50 6.11 6.22
CA ARG A 108 -15.25 5.24 7.38
C ARG A 108 -16.36 4.22 7.48
N ARG A 109 -15.99 2.95 7.34
CA ARG A 109 -16.89 1.81 7.43
C ARG A 109 -16.64 1.05 8.73
N PRO A 110 -17.59 1.06 9.69
CA PRO A 110 -17.43 0.31 10.94
C PRO A 110 -17.48 -1.20 10.68
N VAL A 111 -16.61 -1.94 11.36
CA VAL A 111 -16.66 -3.40 11.39
C VAL A 111 -17.48 -3.80 12.60
N THR A 112 -18.67 -4.34 12.39
CA THR A 112 -19.58 -4.73 13.49
C THR A 112 -19.66 -6.25 13.63
N ALA A 113 -20.11 -6.72 14.80
CA ALA A 113 -20.41 -8.14 15.00
C ALA A 113 -21.51 -8.63 14.05
N ALA A 114 -22.55 -7.81 13.80
CA ALA A 114 -23.63 -8.15 12.88
C ALA A 114 -23.12 -8.37 11.45
N TRP A 115 -22.18 -7.52 10.98
CA TRP A 115 -21.55 -7.68 9.67
C TRP A 115 -20.61 -8.88 9.61
N ILE A 116 -19.80 -9.11 10.65
CA ILE A 116 -18.93 -10.31 10.74
C ILE A 116 -19.78 -11.58 10.68
N HIS A 117 -20.90 -11.61 11.42
CA HIS A 117 -21.84 -12.74 11.42
C HIS A 117 -22.51 -12.94 10.06
N LEU A 118 -22.93 -11.86 9.40
CA LEU A 118 -23.48 -11.91 8.04
C LEU A 118 -22.52 -12.61 7.06
N LEU A 119 -21.22 -12.37 7.21
CA LEU A 119 -20.18 -13.00 6.38
C LEU A 119 -19.80 -14.42 6.86
N GLY A 120 -20.39 -14.92 7.94
CA GLY A 120 -20.05 -16.20 8.57
C GLY A 120 -18.65 -16.23 9.21
N MET A 121 -17.99 -15.08 9.34
CA MET A 121 -16.59 -14.99 9.76
C MET A 121 -16.39 -15.22 11.27
N ASP A 122 -17.46 -15.17 12.06
CA ASP A 122 -17.47 -15.53 13.48
C ASP A 122 -17.52 -17.04 13.74
N THR A 123 -17.70 -17.85 12.69
CA THR A 123 -17.78 -19.33 12.78
C THR A 123 -16.54 -20.06 12.28
N LEU A 124 -15.50 -19.32 11.87
CA LEU A 124 -14.30 -19.91 11.26
C LEU A 124 -13.46 -20.68 12.29
N VAL A 125 -13.12 -21.92 11.96
CA VAL A 125 -12.32 -22.81 12.80
C VAL A 125 -11.25 -23.52 11.96
N ARG A 126 -10.01 -23.58 12.46
CA ARG A 126 -8.91 -24.37 11.89
C ARG A 126 -8.27 -25.19 13.01
N ASN A 127 -8.17 -26.51 12.82
CA ASN A 127 -7.61 -27.45 13.81
C ASN A 127 -8.25 -27.31 15.21
N GLY A 128 -9.58 -27.10 15.26
CA GLY A 128 -10.33 -26.91 16.51
C GLY A 128 -10.14 -25.55 17.18
N GLN A 129 -9.36 -24.64 16.59
CA GLN A 129 -9.14 -23.28 17.10
C GLN A 129 -9.91 -22.24 16.28
N ALA A 130 -10.59 -21.32 16.97
CA ALA A 130 -11.29 -20.21 16.33
C ALA A 130 -10.31 -19.33 15.53
N GLN A 131 -10.71 -18.90 14.35
CA GLN A 131 -9.91 -18.05 13.46
C GLN A 131 -10.53 -16.66 13.39
N THR A 132 -9.78 -15.64 13.81
CA THR A 132 -10.24 -14.24 13.78
C THR A 132 -9.47 -13.47 12.71
N TRP A 133 -10.14 -13.13 11.62
CA TRP A 133 -9.55 -12.37 10.50
C TRP A 133 -9.74 -10.85 10.62
N ILE A 134 -10.87 -10.43 11.20
CA ILE A 134 -11.19 -9.03 11.44
C ILE A 134 -11.96 -8.93 12.75
N SER A 135 -11.70 -7.87 13.52
CA SER A 135 -12.28 -7.70 14.85
C SER A 135 -13.42 -6.70 14.80
N ALA A 136 -14.56 -7.03 15.43
CA ALA A 136 -15.62 -6.07 15.67
C ALA A 136 -15.09 -4.85 16.44
N GLY A 137 -15.62 -3.66 16.13
CA GLY A 137 -15.15 -2.39 16.67
C GLY A 137 -13.96 -1.78 15.93
N SER A 138 -13.36 -2.50 14.98
CA SER A 138 -12.38 -1.91 14.07
C SER A 138 -13.04 -1.07 12.97
N LEU A 139 -12.22 -0.33 12.21
CA LEU A 139 -12.68 0.57 11.18
C LEU A 139 -11.89 0.34 9.89
N VAL A 140 -12.61 0.30 8.77
CA VAL A 140 -12.00 0.40 7.43
C VAL A 140 -12.03 1.87 7.02
N ASN A 141 -10.86 2.45 6.77
CA ASN A 141 -10.69 3.82 6.31
C ASN A 141 -10.46 3.82 4.80
N ILE A 142 -11.21 4.63 4.08
CA ILE A 142 -11.16 4.76 2.63
C ILE A 142 -10.75 6.20 2.29
N ASP A 143 -9.54 6.40 1.78
CA ASP A 143 -8.97 7.71 1.43
C ASP A 143 -9.51 8.18 0.07
N ARG A 144 -10.23 9.31 0.05
CA ARG A 144 -10.88 9.89 -1.14
C ARG A 144 -10.76 11.40 -1.16
N VAL A 145 -11.09 11.99 -2.31
CA VAL A 145 -11.23 13.44 -2.51
C VAL A 145 -12.67 13.75 -2.88
N ILE A 146 -13.24 14.83 -2.33
CA ILE A 146 -14.56 15.32 -2.75
C ILE A 146 -14.42 15.96 -4.15
N ALA A 147 -15.04 15.35 -5.16
CA ALA A 147 -15.05 15.81 -6.54
C ALA A 147 -16.20 16.78 -6.86
N ALA A 148 -17.36 16.63 -6.21
CA ALA A 148 -18.49 17.54 -6.35
C ALA A 148 -19.38 17.52 -5.10
N ILE A 149 -20.16 18.60 -4.91
CA ILE A 149 -21.18 18.73 -3.86
C ILE A 149 -22.44 19.30 -4.49
N ASN A 150 -23.60 18.66 -4.25
CA ASN A 150 -24.91 19.13 -4.67
C ASN A 150 -25.92 18.97 -3.52
N GLY A 151 -26.22 20.06 -2.82
CA GLY A 151 -26.95 19.98 -1.55
C GLY A 151 -26.18 19.14 -0.55
N ASN A 152 -26.81 18.10 0.00
CA ASN A 152 -26.18 17.13 0.90
C ASN A 152 -25.56 15.92 0.20
N GLN A 153 -25.63 15.84 -1.13
CA GLN A 153 -24.95 14.79 -1.89
C GLN A 153 -23.49 15.17 -2.10
N VAL A 154 -22.59 14.26 -1.71
CA VAL A 154 -21.17 14.32 -2.02
C VAL A 154 -20.84 13.36 -3.15
N THR A 155 -19.96 13.76 -4.05
CA THR A 155 -19.36 12.91 -5.10
C THR A 155 -17.87 12.78 -4.84
N LEU A 156 -17.34 11.57 -4.93
CA LEU A 156 -15.93 11.23 -4.72
C LEU A 156 -15.16 11.17 -6.04
N ASP A 157 -13.83 11.34 -5.97
CA ASP A 157 -12.89 11.19 -7.07
C ASP A 157 -12.84 9.75 -7.63
N VAL A 158 -12.94 8.76 -6.74
CA VAL A 158 -12.88 7.33 -7.06
C VAL A 158 -14.04 6.59 -6.37
N PRO A 159 -14.69 5.61 -7.03
CA PRO A 159 -15.75 4.81 -6.43
C PRO A 159 -15.38 4.15 -5.10
N LEU A 160 -16.38 3.88 -4.28
CA LEU A 160 -16.26 3.04 -3.09
C LEU A 160 -16.11 1.57 -3.49
N THR A 161 -15.23 0.83 -2.82
CA THR A 161 -15.02 -0.60 -3.07
C THR A 161 -15.98 -1.49 -2.29
N ASP A 162 -16.48 -1.00 -1.17
CA ASP A 162 -17.40 -1.72 -0.28
C ASP A 162 -18.79 -1.09 -0.29
N SER A 163 -19.80 -1.92 0.00
CA SER A 163 -21.14 -1.43 0.28
C SER A 163 -21.28 -0.97 1.74
N PHE A 164 -22.21 -0.02 1.95
CA PHE A 164 -22.60 0.48 3.26
C PHE A 164 -24.07 0.17 3.47
N ASP A 165 -24.34 -0.87 4.26
CA ASP A 165 -25.70 -1.29 4.61
C ASP A 165 -25.99 -0.91 6.06
N SER A 166 -26.90 0.04 6.26
CA SER A 166 -27.28 0.54 7.58
C SER A 166 -27.81 -0.54 8.53
N GLN A 167 -28.32 -1.66 8.00
CA GLN A 167 -28.78 -2.79 8.82
C GLN A 167 -27.64 -3.48 9.56
N PHE A 168 -26.43 -3.49 8.97
CA PHE A 168 -25.28 -4.23 9.51
C PHE A 168 -24.18 -3.31 10.05
N LEU A 169 -24.36 -2.00 9.99
CA LEU A 169 -23.37 -1.01 10.41
C LEU A 169 -23.89 -0.24 11.62
N ASN A 170 -23.00 0.07 12.57
CA ASN A 170 -23.33 0.85 13.77
C ASN A 170 -22.18 1.84 14.09
N PRO A 171 -22.43 3.16 14.14
CA PRO A 171 -23.69 3.84 13.81
C PRO A 171 -24.17 3.48 12.38
N PRO A 172 -25.50 3.54 12.10
CA PRO A 172 -26.04 3.13 10.81
C PRO A 172 -25.33 3.80 9.63
N GLY A 173 -24.94 3.00 8.64
CA GLY A 173 -24.23 3.44 7.45
C GLY A 173 -22.73 3.67 7.68
N GLY A 174 -22.14 4.54 6.86
CA GLY A 174 -20.75 5.00 7.00
C GLY A 174 -20.68 6.43 7.52
N THR A 175 -19.46 6.89 7.81
CA THR A 175 -19.20 8.30 8.09
C THR A 175 -18.16 8.86 7.14
N VAL A 176 -18.19 10.16 6.90
CA VAL A 176 -17.19 10.88 6.11
C VAL A 176 -16.58 11.95 7.00
N VAL A 177 -15.25 12.04 7.04
CA VAL A 177 -14.54 13.06 7.82
C VAL A 177 -13.37 13.60 7.03
N LYS A 178 -13.17 14.92 7.09
CA LYS A 178 -12.00 15.57 6.49
C LYS A 178 -10.73 15.15 7.21
N TYR A 179 -9.61 15.11 6.50
CA TYR A 179 -8.32 14.87 7.14
C TYR A 179 -7.21 15.74 6.55
N ALA A 180 -6.18 16.01 7.36
CA ALA A 180 -4.86 16.43 6.92
C ALA A 180 -3.85 15.29 7.10
N PHE A 181 -2.75 15.33 6.35
CA PHE A 181 -1.69 14.32 6.42
C PHE A 181 -0.30 14.99 6.47
N PRO A 182 0.02 15.73 7.53
CA PRO A 182 1.36 16.30 7.68
C PRO A 182 2.39 15.16 7.75
N GLY A 183 3.44 15.26 6.94
CA GLY A 183 4.49 14.25 6.85
C GLY A 183 4.22 13.11 5.87
N ARG A 184 3.17 13.20 5.01
CA ARG A 184 3.09 12.36 3.80
C ARG A 184 4.13 12.84 2.81
N ILE A 185 4.98 11.94 2.31
CA ILE A 185 5.95 12.28 1.27
C ILE A 185 5.40 11.93 -0.11
N SER A 186 5.89 12.62 -1.14
CA SER A 186 5.43 12.43 -2.51
C SER A 186 6.54 12.54 -3.53
N GLN A 187 6.25 12.14 -4.76
CA GLN A 187 7.21 12.20 -5.87
C GLN A 187 8.50 11.42 -5.54
N VAL A 188 8.31 10.18 -5.08
CA VAL A 188 9.41 9.27 -4.69
C VAL A 188 9.38 8.03 -5.55
N GLY A 189 10.56 7.52 -5.91
CA GLY A 189 10.64 6.37 -6.79
C GLY A 189 11.88 5.52 -6.59
N VAL A 190 11.79 4.29 -7.06
CA VAL A 190 12.94 3.40 -7.25
C VAL A 190 12.86 2.77 -8.63
N GLU A 191 13.98 2.76 -9.35
CA GLU A 191 13.99 2.31 -10.73
C GLU A 191 15.31 1.72 -11.23
N HIS A 192 15.21 0.83 -12.21
CA HIS A 192 16.32 0.27 -13.01
C HIS A 192 17.41 -0.42 -12.18
N LEU A 193 17.02 -1.38 -11.32
CA LEU A 193 17.98 -2.12 -10.51
C LEU A 193 17.54 -3.57 -10.22
N THR A 194 18.52 -4.44 -9.98
CA THR A 194 18.30 -5.77 -9.40
C THR A 194 18.76 -5.77 -7.94
N VAL A 195 17.95 -6.34 -7.06
CA VAL A 195 18.28 -6.62 -5.66
C VAL A 195 18.45 -8.12 -5.49
N ILE A 196 19.60 -8.56 -5.00
CA ILE A 196 19.90 -9.97 -4.73
C ILE A 196 20.09 -10.17 -3.24
N ALA A 197 19.29 -11.06 -2.66
CA ALA A 197 19.45 -11.56 -1.31
C ALA A 197 20.10 -12.95 -1.30
N HIS A 198 20.63 -13.35 -0.13
CA HIS A 198 21.03 -14.74 0.06
C HIS A 198 19.77 -15.63 0.09
N PRO A 199 19.71 -16.73 -0.68
CA PRO A 199 18.56 -17.61 -0.69
C PRO A 199 18.38 -18.31 0.65
N VAL A 200 17.18 -18.21 1.22
CA VAL A 200 16.80 -18.87 2.46
C VAL A 200 15.41 -19.49 2.31
N ASN A 201 15.18 -20.61 2.99
CA ASN A 201 13.87 -21.25 3.13
C ASN A 201 13.59 -21.33 4.63
N VAL A 202 12.88 -20.34 5.14
CA VAL A 202 12.58 -20.19 6.58
C VAL A 202 11.11 -19.82 6.74
N ASP A 203 10.51 -20.22 7.87
CA ASP A 203 9.14 -19.84 8.19
C ASP A 203 9.00 -18.31 8.29
N ILE A 204 7.78 -17.80 8.06
CA ILE A 204 7.48 -16.36 8.10
C ILE A 204 7.77 -15.70 9.46
N THR A 205 7.88 -16.50 10.52
CA THR A 205 8.23 -16.03 11.88
C THR A 205 9.71 -15.81 12.08
N GLU A 206 10.55 -16.35 11.21
CA GLU A 206 12.01 -16.20 11.26
C GLU A 206 12.47 -14.93 10.50
N PRO A 207 13.68 -14.41 10.77
CA PRO A 207 14.21 -13.26 10.05
C PRO A 207 14.34 -13.53 8.53
N GLN A 208 13.80 -12.61 7.72
CA GLN A 208 13.78 -12.70 6.26
C GLN A 208 14.42 -11.48 5.60
N TYR A 209 15.06 -11.70 4.44
CA TYR A 209 15.43 -10.61 3.53
C TYR A 209 14.16 -10.09 2.86
N THR A 210 13.82 -8.83 3.06
CA THR A 210 12.65 -8.19 2.44
C THR A 210 13.11 -7.10 1.47
N GLY A 211 12.36 -6.88 0.40
CA GLY A 211 12.79 -5.97 -0.68
C GLY A 211 12.51 -4.50 -0.38
N LEU A 212 11.23 -4.15 -0.27
CA LEU A 212 10.75 -2.79 -0.26
C LEU A 212 9.53 -2.64 0.66
N SER A 213 9.52 -1.58 1.46
CA SER A 213 8.33 -1.15 2.20
C SER A 213 7.97 0.30 1.95
N MET A 214 6.66 0.60 1.88
CA MET A 214 6.14 1.95 1.73
C MET A 214 5.10 2.32 2.79
N SER A 215 5.27 3.50 3.39
CA SER A 215 4.30 4.09 4.33
C SER A 215 4.25 5.61 4.29
N ALA A 216 3.07 6.19 4.44
CA ALA A 216 2.85 7.64 4.38
C ALA A 216 3.41 8.26 3.08
N VAL A 217 3.07 7.63 1.94
CA VAL A 217 3.51 8.04 0.60
C VAL A 217 2.30 8.34 -0.29
N ILE A 218 2.43 9.30 -1.19
CA ILE A 218 1.52 9.53 -2.32
C ILE A 218 2.31 9.83 -3.59
N ASP A 219 1.79 9.57 -4.79
CA ASP A 219 2.49 9.86 -6.06
C ASP A 219 3.88 9.21 -6.14
N ALA A 220 3.91 7.89 -6.20
CA ALA A 220 5.16 7.13 -6.19
C ALA A 220 5.21 6.05 -7.27
N TRP A 221 6.41 5.57 -7.58
CA TRP A 221 6.57 4.48 -8.54
C TRP A 221 7.73 3.54 -8.18
N ILE A 222 7.57 2.30 -8.59
CA ILE A 222 8.62 1.28 -8.65
C ILE A 222 8.63 0.80 -10.08
N GLN A 223 9.72 1.06 -10.79
CA GLN A 223 9.79 0.78 -12.22
C GLN A 223 11.01 -0.04 -12.57
N ASP A 224 10.83 -1.16 -13.27
CA ASP A 224 11.94 -1.95 -13.81
C ASP A 224 12.91 -2.38 -12.69
N VAL A 225 12.34 -3.07 -11.70
CA VAL A 225 13.07 -3.55 -10.52
C VAL A 225 12.88 -5.05 -10.40
N THR A 226 14.00 -5.77 -10.32
CA THR A 226 14.00 -7.21 -10.07
C THR A 226 14.48 -7.49 -8.66
N PHE A 227 13.75 -8.30 -7.92
CA PHE A 227 14.16 -8.83 -6.64
C PHE A 227 14.44 -10.32 -6.78
N GLN A 228 15.60 -10.78 -6.35
CA GLN A 228 15.95 -12.19 -6.30
C GLN A 228 16.12 -12.62 -4.84
N ASP A 229 15.42 -13.69 -4.48
CA ASP A 229 15.51 -14.38 -3.19
C ASP A 229 15.16 -13.52 -1.95
N THR A 230 14.53 -12.36 -2.15
CA THR A 230 13.79 -11.68 -1.09
C THR A 230 12.47 -12.39 -0.84
N GLN A 231 11.92 -12.25 0.35
CA GLN A 231 10.64 -12.79 0.78
C GLN A 231 9.78 -11.65 1.29
N ASN A 232 8.45 -11.78 1.22
CA ASN A 232 7.52 -10.70 1.59
C ASN A 232 7.94 -9.37 0.92
N THR A 233 8.30 -9.50 -0.36
CA THR A 233 9.23 -8.61 -1.06
C THR A 233 8.78 -7.15 -1.07
N VAL A 234 7.51 -6.89 -1.38
CA VAL A 234 6.92 -5.57 -1.49
C VAL A 234 5.78 -5.47 -0.49
N THR A 235 5.96 -4.63 0.54
CA THR A 235 4.94 -4.37 1.56
C THR A 235 4.48 -2.93 1.53
N ILE A 236 3.21 -2.71 1.18
CA ILE A 236 2.60 -1.39 1.02
C ILE A 236 1.55 -1.20 2.11
N SER A 237 1.77 -0.22 2.99
CA SER A 237 0.81 0.06 4.07
C SER A 237 -0.42 0.84 3.59
N SER A 238 -1.45 0.90 4.44
CA SER A 238 -2.72 1.57 4.14
C SER A 238 -2.64 3.08 3.98
N THR A 239 -1.51 3.67 4.34
CA THR A 239 -1.24 5.11 4.20
C THR A 239 -0.60 5.47 2.86
N VAL A 240 -0.48 4.51 1.94
CA VAL A 240 0.03 4.71 0.58
C VAL A 240 -1.13 4.93 -0.39
N LYS A 241 -0.97 5.88 -1.31
CA LYS A 241 -1.95 6.23 -2.34
C LYS A 241 -1.26 6.53 -3.65
N GLN A 242 -1.90 6.25 -4.79
CA GLN A 242 -1.39 6.65 -6.12
C GLN A 242 0.04 6.16 -6.35
N THR A 243 0.22 4.84 -6.33
CA THR A 243 1.52 4.21 -6.56
C THR A 243 1.47 3.22 -7.72
N THR A 244 2.43 3.33 -8.63
CA THR A 244 2.56 2.43 -9.78
C THR A 244 3.72 1.46 -9.60
N PHE A 245 3.47 0.17 -9.79
CA PHE A 245 4.46 -0.89 -9.96
C PHE A 245 4.47 -1.22 -11.45
N ASP A 246 5.58 -0.96 -12.13
CA ASP A 246 5.72 -1.17 -13.57
C ASP A 246 6.93 -2.05 -13.84
N ARG A 247 6.72 -3.26 -14.36
CA ARG A 247 7.79 -4.26 -14.58
C ARG A 247 8.59 -4.56 -13.31
N VAL A 248 7.89 -4.88 -12.22
CA VAL A 248 8.50 -5.33 -10.96
C VAL A 248 8.47 -6.85 -10.91
N SER A 249 9.63 -7.49 -10.83
CA SER A 249 9.72 -8.94 -10.82
C SER A 249 10.30 -9.47 -9.50
N VAL A 250 9.79 -10.60 -9.03
CA VAL A 250 10.37 -11.35 -7.91
C VAL A 250 10.72 -12.74 -8.40
N LYS A 251 11.94 -13.18 -8.10
CA LYS A 251 12.47 -14.49 -8.50
C LYS A 251 13.00 -15.24 -7.28
N HIS A 252 12.37 -16.36 -6.97
CA HIS A 252 12.86 -17.33 -5.99
C HIS A 252 13.65 -18.42 -6.68
N THR A 253 14.91 -18.59 -6.29
CA THR A 253 15.82 -19.62 -6.81
C THR A 253 15.78 -20.90 -5.97
N VAL A 254 15.27 -20.80 -4.74
CA VAL A 254 15.02 -21.92 -3.84
C VAL A 254 13.52 -22.21 -3.70
N ALA A 255 13.19 -23.44 -3.34
CA ALA A 255 11.80 -23.82 -3.08
C ALA A 255 11.41 -23.45 -1.65
N HIS A 256 10.30 -22.75 -1.49
CA HIS A 256 9.73 -22.43 -0.18
C HIS A 256 8.80 -23.56 0.29
N THR A 257 9.06 -24.06 1.50
CA THR A 257 8.26 -25.08 2.18
C THR A 257 7.53 -24.44 3.36
N GLY A 258 6.27 -24.80 3.59
CA GLY A 258 5.47 -24.20 4.67
C GLY A 258 4.63 -23.03 4.19
N ASP A 259 4.45 -22.01 5.03
CA ASP A 259 3.72 -20.78 4.68
C ASP A 259 4.59 -19.93 3.75
N GLY A 260 4.20 -19.87 2.48
CA GLY A 260 4.97 -19.17 1.44
C GLY A 260 5.03 -17.65 1.66
N PRO A 261 6.06 -16.97 1.11
CA PRO A 261 6.12 -15.51 1.13
C PRO A 261 4.95 -14.88 0.38
N ALA A 262 4.47 -13.75 0.87
CA ALA A 262 3.50 -12.90 0.21
C ALA A 262 4.21 -11.72 -0.46
N ASP A 263 4.67 -11.93 -1.70
CA ASP A 263 5.64 -11.05 -2.32
C ASP A 263 5.10 -9.66 -2.67
N PHE A 264 3.83 -9.56 -3.03
CA PHE A 264 3.15 -8.28 -3.17
C PHE A 264 2.03 -8.16 -2.14
N ALA A 265 2.35 -7.66 -0.96
CA ALA A 265 1.40 -7.39 0.12
C ALA A 265 0.95 -5.93 0.08
N SER A 266 -0.30 -5.68 -0.32
CA SER A 266 -0.80 -4.32 -0.54
C SER A 266 -1.98 -3.94 0.34
N SER A 267 -1.90 -2.74 0.91
CA SER A 267 -2.93 -2.16 1.78
C SER A 267 -3.35 -0.74 1.37
N GLY A 268 -2.61 -0.10 0.46
CA GLY A 268 -2.89 1.25 -0.03
C GLY A 268 -4.06 1.29 -1.03
N THR A 269 -4.39 2.50 -1.49
CA THR A 269 -5.49 2.72 -2.46
C THR A 269 -4.96 3.34 -3.75
N GLN A 270 -5.64 3.13 -4.89
CA GLN A 270 -5.19 3.63 -6.19
C GLN A 270 -3.77 3.10 -6.53
N LEU A 271 -3.60 1.79 -6.40
CA LEU A 271 -2.36 1.09 -6.73
C LEU A 271 -2.50 0.48 -8.12
N LEU A 272 -1.52 0.69 -8.99
CA LEU A 272 -1.49 0.07 -10.31
C LEU A 272 -0.30 -0.89 -10.38
N ALA A 273 -0.54 -2.15 -10.71
CA ALA A 273 0.52 -3.12 -11.03
C ALA A 273 0.43 -3.51 -12.51
N SER A 274 1.50 -3.22 -13.26
CA SER A 274 1.62 -3.49 -14.69
C SER A 274 2.89 -4.28 -14.96
N GLY A 275 2.78 -5.37 -15.72
CA GLY A 275 3.94 -6.21 -16.09
C GLY A 275 4.71 -6.80 -14.91
N CYS A 276 4.07 -6.95 -13.74
CA CYS A 276 4.71 -7.51 -12.55
C CYS A 276 4.59 -9.03 -12.52
N SER A 277 5.58 -9.72 -11.96
CA SER A 277 5.59 -11.18 -11.91
C SER A 277 6.29 -11.73 -10.67
N VAL A 278 5.81 -12.86 -10.15
CA VAL A 278 6.52 -13.68 -9.17
C VAL A 278 6.84 -15.02 -9.83
N THR A 279 8.09 -15.43 -9.79
CA THR A 279 8.56 -16.71 -10.35
C THR A 279 9.32 -17.48 -9.28
N GLY A 280 9.06 -18.78 -9.15
CA GLY A 280 9.65 -19.58 -8.08
C GLY A 280 9.14 -21.01 -8.06
N ARG A 281 9.69 -21.82 -7.16
CA ARG A 281 9.23 -23.18 -6.88
C ARG A 281 8.66 -23.24 -5.46
N GLY A 282 7.70 -24.12 -5.22
CA GLY A 282 7.09 -24.28 -3.89
C GLY A 282 5.95 -23.31 -3.61
N ASN A 283 5.58 -23.16 -2.34
CA ASN A 283 4.45 -22.34 -1.93
C ASN A 283 4.86 -20.86 -1.98
N THR A 284 4.21 -20.07 -2.83
CA THR A 284 4.42 -18.61 -2.92
C THR A 284 3.07 -17.94 -3.16
N TRP A 285 2.80 -16.86 -2.44
CA TRP A 285 1.62 -16.04 -2.66
C TRP A 285 2.05 -14.82 -3.45
N ALA A 286 1.74 -14.83 -4.75
CA ALA A 286 2.20 -13.78 -5.64
C ALA A 286 1.71 -12.39 -5.18
N ALA A 287 0.43 -12.26 -4.84
CA ALA A 287 -0.14 -11.02 -4.33
C ALA A 287 -1.21 -11.29 -3.28
N VAL A 288 -1.25 -10.45 -2.25
CA VAL A 288 -2.25 -10.47 -1.17
C VAL A 288 -2.71 -9.06 -0.81
N THR A 289 -3.94 -8.95 -0.35
CA THR A 289 -4.48 -7.77 0.31
C THR A 289 -4.85 -8.09 1.76
N GLN A 290 -4.99 -7.06 2.59
CA GLN A 290 -5.19 -7.21 4.04
C GLN A 290 -6.67 -7.08 4.44
N SER A 291 -7.02 -7.51 5.66
CA SER A 291 -8.43 -7.60 6.07
C SER A 291 -9.13 -6.27 6.36
N ARG A 292 -8.40 -5.16 6.46
CA ARG A 292 -8.94 -3.83 6.82
C ARG A 292 -8.62 -2.75 5.78
N VAL A 293 -8.46 -3.15 4.53
CA VAL A 293 -8.07 -2.24 3.46
C VAL A 293 -9.12 -2.27 2.36
N THR A 294 -9.22 -1.15 1.66
CA THR A 294 -10.01 -1.11 0.43
C THR A 294 -9.14 -1.61 -0.70
N MET A 295 -9.70 -2.48 -1.54
CA MET A 295 -9.02 -3.01 -2.71
C MET A 295 -8.57 -1.85 -3.65
N PRO A 296 -7.57 -2.07 -4.52
CA PRO A 296 -7.08 -1.04 -5.46
C PRO A 296 -8.16 -0.42 -6.34
#